data_AF-L0AYW2-F1
#
_entry.id   AF-L0AYW2-F1
#
_cell.length_a   1.000
_cell.length_b   1.000
_cell.length_c   1.000
_cell.angle_alpha   90.00
_cell.angle_beta   90.00
_cell.angle_gamma   90.00
#
_symmetry.space_group_name_H-M   'P 1'
#
loop_
_entity.id
_entity.type
_entity.pdbx_description
1 polymer ?
#
loop_
_entity_poly.entity_id
_entity_poly.type
_entity_poly.pdbx_seq_one_letter_code
_entity_poly.pdbx_strand_id
1 'polypeptide(L)'
;MHALLVVPLLTIFLSTRTVLAARAFRSDDDAQDIIHTTQHYDVEAIYPKIPITLNLAREAPAGITRVERLATSSESHFMIKPQYDEYYKIGDILENRAVIVEGNTNIAERRVYLRDDGKDRILRVTDFYLQRDGRFRTETIELVKVQGDAYYGPLMRCPVDLHLLSRDMPDEIERITDPSRGETRYRIRKNMMYTMYIGTVIYGEDVLDDAVGNDILSKEVTVDFVNGLKRVRVDVYKKDGSFTSSEHTLR
;
A
#
# COMPACT_ATOMS: atom_id res chain seq x y z
N MET A 1 17.81 36.15 57.07
CA MET A 1 17.52 35.98 55.62
C MET A 1 17.28 34.51 55.37
N HIS A 2 16.01 34.08 55.28
CA HIS A 2 15.64 32.70 54.99
C HIS A 2 15.12 32.62 53.57
N ALA A 3 15.86 31.94 52.69
CA ALA A 3 15.45 31.68 51.32
C ALA A 3 14.53 30.45 51.32
N LEU A 4 13.25 30.65 51.04
CA LEU A 4 12.26 29.60 50.81
C LEU A 4 12.44 29.07 49.39
N LEU A 5 12.92 27.83 49.28
CA LEU A 5 13.03 27.11 48.02
C LEU A 5 11.67 26.46 47.71
N VAL A 6 10.91 27.02 46.78
CA VAL A 6 9.66 26.43 46.28
C VAL A 6 10.00 25.48 45.14
N VAL A 7 9.85 24.18 45.37
CA VAL A 7 10.00 23.14 44.34
C VAL A 7 8.63 22.86 43.74
N PRO A 8 8.46 22.89 42.41
CA PRO A 8 7.18 22.55 41.79
C PRO A 8 6.96 21.03 41.85
N LEU A 9 5.80 20.65 42.40
CA LEU A 9 5.34 19.26 42.45
C LEU A 9 4.85 18.85 41.05
N LEU A 10 5.68 18.13 40.29
CA LEU A 10 5.31 17.56 38.99
C LEU A 10 4.35 16.38 39.21
N THR A 11 3.05 16.60 39.01
CA THR A 11 2.03 15.54 39.10
C THR A 11 1.94 14.83 37.74
N ILE A 12 2.58 13.67 37.61
CA ILE A 12 2.47 12.82 36.43
C ILE A 12 1.20 11.96 36.58
N PHE A 13 0.15 12.28 35.82
CA PHE A 13 -0.99 11.38 35.62
C PHE A 13 -0.58 10.26 34.65
N LEU A 14 -0.16 9.13 35.20
CA LEU A 14 -0.05 7.88 34.45
C LEU A 14 -1.46 7.31 34.21
N SER A 15 -2.09 7.76 33.12
CA SER A 15 -3.29 7.12 32.59
C SER A 15 -2.91 5.78 31.96
N THR A 16 -3.25 4.68 32.64
CA THR A 16 -3.08 3.31 32.16
C THR A 16 -4.23 2.89 31.25
N ARG A 17 -4.48 3.61 30.15
CA ARG A 17 -5.36 3.15 29.06
C ARG A 17 -4.94 3.72 27.70
N THR A 18 -3.82 3.24 27.17
CA THR A 18 -3.62 3.15 25.71
C THR A 18 -2.49 2.17 25.42
N VAL A 19 -2.83 0.88 25.39
CA VAL A 19 -2.04 -0.12 24.66
C VAL A 19 -2.85 -0.43 23.41
N LEU A 20 -2.73 0.43 22.39
CA LEU A 20 -3.10 0.17 21.00
C LEU A 20 -2.69 1.40 20.17
N ALA A 21 -2.12 1.14 19.00
CA ALA A 21 -1.76 2.10 17.94
C ALA A 21 -0.50 2.96 18.13
N ALA A 22 0.62 2.34 18.54
CA ALA A 22 1.93 2.74 18.02
C ALA A 22 2.35 1.76 16.92
N ARG A 23 1.62 1.74 15.79
CA ARG A 23 2.14 1.15 14.55
C ARG A 23 3.16 2.14 14.00
N ALA A 24 4.41 1.99 14.43
CA ALA A 24 5.54 2.59 13.74
C ALA A 24 5.58 1.95 12.34
N PHE A 25 5.14 2.69 11.33
CA PHE A 25 5.30 2.34 9.93
C PHE A 25 6.80 2.18 9.66
N ARG A 26 7.29 0.94 9.63
CA ARG A 26 8.63 0.67 9.09
C ARG A 26 8.57 0.87 7.58
N SER A 27 9.54 1.65 7.10
CA SER A 27 9.42 2.60 6.01
C SER A 27 10.00 2.13 4.67
N ASP A 28 10.25 0.83 4.47
CA ASP A 28 11.11 0.42 3.34
C ASP A 28 10.44 -0.26 2.15
N ASP A 29 9.13 -0.53 2.16
CA ASP A 29 8.46 -1.04 0.96
C ASP A 29 7.00 -0.59 0.84
N ASP A 30 6.70 0.21 -0.18
CA ASP A 30 5.34 0.61 -0.57
C ASP A 30 4.51 -0.60 -1.08
N ALA A 31 5.15 -1.74 -1.29
CA ALA A 31 4.49 -3.03 -1.54
C ALA A 31 4.08 -3.76 -0.24
N GLN A 32 4.63 -3.40 0.92
CA GLN A 32 4.36 -4.07 2.21
C GLN A 32 3.22 -3.46 3.02
N ASP A 33 2.59 -2.38 2.56
CA ASP A 33 1.37 -1.83 3.18
C ASP A 33 0.16 -2.80 3.08
N ILE A 34 0.33 -3.94 2.38
CA ILE A 34 -0.65 -5.02 2.22
C ILE A 34 -0.41 -6.19 3.21
N ILE A 35 0.60 -6.15 4.08
CA ILE A 35 0.78 -7.21 5.09
C ILE A 35 -0.23 -7.01 6.23
N HIS A 36 -1.42 -7.57 6.04
CA HIS A 36 -2.47 -7.67 7.04
C HIS A 36 -1.98 -8.46 8.25
N THR A 37 -1.79 -7.78 9.38
CA THR A 37 -1.85 -8.47 10.68
C THR A 37 -3.30 -8.94 10.85
N THR A 38 -3.53 -10.25 10.85
CA THR A 38 -4.83 -10.87 11.11
C THR A 38 -5.23 -10.60 12.56
N GLN A 39 -5.76 -9.41 12.82
CA GLN A 39 -6.42 -9.11 14.07
C GLN A 39 -7.83 -9.70 13.98
N HIS A 40 -8.10 -10.70 14.82
CA HIS A 40 -9.45 -11.18 15.04
C HIS A 40 -10.21 -10.07 15.77
N TYR A 41 -11.09 -9.38 15.04
CA TYR A 41 -12.06 -8.48 15.65
C TYR A 41 -13.22 -9.32 16.16
N ASP A 42 -13.54 -9.21 17.44
CA ASP A 42 -14.82 -9.70 17.95
C ASP A 42 -15.93 -8.95 17.21
N VAL A 43 -16.87 -9.70 16.64
CA VAL A 43 -17.96 -9.17 15.82
C VAL A 43 -19.01 -8.54 16.74
N GLU A 44 -18.65 -7.45 17.41
CA GLU A 44 -19.62 -6.54 17.99
C GLU A 44 -20.40 -5.87 16.85
N ALA A 45 -21.66 -5.50 17.12
CA ALA A 45 -22.54 -4.93 16.12
C ALA A 45 -21.88 -3.73 15.42
N ILE A 46 -21.53 -3.90 14.14
CA ILE A 46 -20.84 -2.87 13.35
C ILE A 46 -21.87 -1.77 13.06
N TYR A 47 -21.81 -0.69 13.82
CA TYR A 47 -22.56 0.51 13.50
C TYR A 47 -22.01 1.11 12.19
N PRO A 48 -22.89 1.54 11.27
CA PRO A 48 -22.44 2.16 10.03
C PRO A 48 -21.65 3.44 10.34
N LYS A 49 -20.39 3.49 9.92
CA LYS A 49 -19.53 4.67 10.08
C LYS A 49 -20.02 5.83 9.22
N ILE A 50 -19.92 7.04 9.74
CA ILE A 50 -20.30 8.29 9.07
C ILE A 50 -19.23 8.66 8.03
N PRO A 51 -19.59 8.82 6.74
CA PRO A 51 -18.65 9.20 5.71
C PRO A 51 -18.23 10.67 5.84
N ILE A 52 -16.92 10.93 5.77
CA ILE A 52 -16.33 12.26 5.64
C ILE A 52 -15.84 12.40 4.20
N THR A 53 -16.38 13.39 3.50
CA THR A 53 -15.98 13.75 2.15
C THR A 53 -14.55 14.32 2.13
N LEU A 54 -13.68 13.76 1.29
CA LEU A 54 -12.31 14.25 1.07
C LEU A 54 -12.22 15.03 -0.23
N ASN A 55 -11.79 16.29 -0.18
CA ASN A 55 -11.49 17.08 -1.37
C ASN A 55 -9.98 17.28 -1.49
N LEU A 56 -9.37 16.68 -2.51
CA LEU A 56 -7.92 16.66 -2.73
C LEU A 56 -7.33 18.05 -3.03
N ALA A 57 -8.16 19.02 -3.45
CA ALA A 57 -7.74 20.39 -3.77
C ALA A 57 -7.84 21.35 -2.57
N ARG A 58 -8.17 20.85 -1.37
CA ARG A 58 -8.38 21.64 -0.15
C ARG A 58 -7.64 21.02 1.03
N GLU A 59 -7.60 21.76 2.12
CA GLU A 59 -7.16 21.21 3.40
C GLU A 59 -8.03 20.01 3.81
N ALA A 60 -7.39 18.98 4.36
CA ALA A 60 -8.08 17.79 4.84
C ALA A 60 -9.05 18.17 5.97
N PRO A 61 -10.30 17.67 5.97
CA PRO A 61 -11.24 17.91 7.07
C PRO A 61 -10.67 17.46 8.43
N ALA A 62 -11.14 18.05 9.52
CA ALA A 62 -10.60 17.82 10.87
C ALA A 62 -10.54 16.34 11.30
N GLY A 63 -11.42 15.47 10.76
CA GLY A 63 -11.44 14.03 11.03
C GLY A 63 -10.43 13.20 10.24
N ILE A 64 -9.83 13.76 9.19
CA ILE A 64 -8.85 13.11 8.32
C ILE A 64 -7.46 13.68 8.65
N THR A 65 -6.45 12.82 8.77
CA THR A 65 -5.05 13.25 8.78
C THR A 65 -4.45 13.09 7.39
N ARG A 66 -3.64 14.07 6.99
CA ARG A 66 -2.78 14.00 5.81
C ARG A 66 -1.35 13.80 6.30
N VAL A 67 -0.78 12.65 5.97
CA VAL A 67 0.63 12.36 6.24
C VAL A 67 1.40 12.59 4.96
N GLU A 68 2.20 13.66 4.94
CA GLU A 68 3.10 13.95 3.82
C GLU A 68 4.40 13.17 3.99
N ARG A 69 4.88 12.58 2.91
CA ARG A 69 6.21 11.96 2.88
C ARG A 69 7.18 12.89 2.15
N LEU A 70 8.29 13.21 2.82
CA LEU A 70 9.40 13.95 2.24
C LEU A 70 10.16 13.00 1.29
N ALA A 71 9.67 12.86 0.07
CA ALA A 71 10.34 12.19 -1.04
C ALA A 71 10.62 13.20 -2.16
N THR A 72 11.26 12.76 -3.25
CA THR A 72 11.47 13.58 -4.45
C THR A 72 10.16 13.96 -5.14
N SER A 73 9.08 13.18 -4.94
CA SER A 73 7.70 13.51 -5.28
C SER A 73 6.89 13.91 -4.06
N SER A 74 5.87 14.75 -4.28
CA SER A 74 4.92 15.10 -3.23
C SER A 74 3.96 13.93 -3.02
N GLU A 75 4.20 13.15 -1.97
CA GLU A 75 3.38 12.00 -1.63
C GLU A 75 2.57 12.28 -0.37
N SER A 76 1.29 11.93 -0.40
CA SER A 76 0.34 12.19 0.67
C SER A 76 -0.56 10.98 0.92
N HIS A 77 -0.63 10.57 2.18
CA HIS A 77 -1.54 9.53 2.64
C HIS A 77 -2.66 10.19 3.46
N PHE A 78 -3.90 9.89 3.12
CA PHE A 78 -5.07 10.34 3.85
C PHE A 78 -5.74 9.15 4.55
N MET A 79 -5.98 9.32 5.84
CA MET A 79 -6.61 8.32 6.70
C MET A 79 -7.43 9.03 7.78
N ILE A 80 -8.46 8.37 8.31
CA ILE A 80 -9.18 8.87 9.48
C ILE A 80 -8.23 8.91 10.67
N LYS A 81 -8.27 9.98 11.46
CA LYS A 81 -7.44 10.06 12.67
C LYS A 81 -7.88 8.96 13.66
N PRO A 82 -6.96 8.35 14.42
CA PRO A 82 -7.29 7.25 15.33
C PRO A 82 -8.45 7.55 16.28
N GLN A 83 -8.54 8.75 16.84
CA GLN A 83 -9.63 9.15 17.74
C GLN A 83 -11.02 9.25 17.08
N TYR A 84 -11.09 9.19 15.74
CA TYR A 84 -12.32 9.24 14.97
C TYR A 84 -12.60 7.93 14.23
N ASP A 85 -11.68 6.94 14.26
CA ASP A 85 -11.79 5.76 13.40
C ASP A 85 -13.03 4.92 13.71
N GLU A 86 -13.45 4.87 14.98
CA GLU A 86 -14.60 4.10 15.43
C GLU A 86 -15.90 4.56 14.75
N TYR A 87 -16.04 5.87 14.52
CA TYR A 87 -17.29 6.49 14.07
C TYR A 87 -17.26 6.96 12.62
N TYR A 88 -16.08 7.18 12.04
CA TYR A 88 -15.94 7.84 10.75
C TYR A 88 -15.13 7.02 9.75
N LYS A 89 -15.44 7.24 8.47
CA LYS A 89 -14.69 6.70 7.33
C LYS A 89 -14.52 7.77 6.26
N ILE A 90 -13.55 7.59 5.36
CA ILE A 90 -13.47 8.45 4.17
C ILE A 90 -14.60 8.04 3.21
N GLY A 91 -15.43 9.01 2.81
CA GLY A 91 -16.52 8.83 1.86
C GLY A 91 -16.09 9.17 0.44
N ASP A 92 -16.85 10.04 -0.22
CA ASP A 92 -16.54 10.55 -1.55
C ASP A 92 -15.17 11.25 -1.58
N ILE A 93 -14.46 11.02 -2.68
CA ILE A 93 -13.20 11.71 -2.99
C ILE A 93 -13.45 12.64 -4.15
N LEU A 94 -13.15 13.92 -3.97
CA LEU A 94 -13.39 14.97 -4.95
C LEU A 94 -12.13 15.74 -5.29
N GLU A 95 -12.17 16.38 -6.45
CA GLU A 95 -11.27 17.46 -6.82
C GLU A 95 -12.08 18.57 -7.49
N ASN A 96 -11.92 19.81 -7.04
CA ASN A 96 -12.65 20.96 -7.60
C ASN A 96 -14.18 20.77 -7.70
N ARG A 97 -14.77 20.05 -6.73
CA ARG A 97 -16.19 19.67 -6.65
C ARG A 97 -16.64 18.55 -7.61
N ALA A 98 -15.77 18.04 -8.47
CA ALA A 98 -16.05 16.83 -9.24
C ALA A 98 -15.74 15.60 -8.37
N VAL A 99 -16.65 14.63 -8.33
CA VAL A 99 -16.41 13.35 -7.66
C VAL A 99 -15.46 12.52 -8.53
N ILE A 100 -14.34 12.09 -7.96
CA ILE A 100 -13.37 11.20 -8.60
C ILE A 100 -13.69 9.75 -8.26
N VAL A 101 -13.96 9.48 -6.97
CA VAL A 101 -14.36 8.15 -6.47
C VAL A 101 -15.52 8.30 -5.51
N GLU A 102 -16.63 7.61 -5.81
CA GLU A 102 -17.81 7.60 -4.95
C GLU A 102 -17.55 6.82 -3.66
N GLY A 103 -18.18 7.28 -2.58
CA GLY A 103 -18.21 6.59 -1.30
C GLY A 103 -19.06 5.31 -1.38
N ASN A 104 -18.67 4.30 -0.61
CA ASN A 104 -19.45 3.08 -0.48
C ASN A 104 -19.89 2.90 0.98
N THR A 105 -21.19 2.68 1.19
CA THR A 105 -21.78 2.53 2.53
C THR A 105 -21.29 1.26 3.24
N ASN A 106 -20.84 0.25 2.50
CA ASN A 106 -20.41 -1.05 3.02
C ASN A 106 -18.93 -1.13 3.40
N ILE A 107 -18.12 -0.12 3.05
CA ILE A 107 -16.69 -0.11 3.43
C ILE A 107 -16.56 0.14 4.93
N ALA A 108 -15.66 -0.59 5.57
CA ALA A 108 -15.29 -0.43 6.96
C ALA A 108 -14.18 0.63 7.12
N GLU A 109 -13.27 0.69 6.15
CA GLU A 109 -12.17 1.66 6.10
C GLU A 109 -11.87 1.99 4.63
N ARG A 110 -11.40 3.22 4.38
CA ARG A 110 -10.88 3.66 3.08
C ARG A 110 -9.59 4.42 3.32
N ARG A 111 -8.54 4.05 2.59
CA ARG A 111 -7.25 4.75 2.56
C ARG A 111 -7.05 5.39 1.21
N VAL A 112 -6.52 6.59 1.21
CA VAL A 112 -6.27 7.35 -0.02
C VAL A 112 -4.80 7.71 -0.07
N TYR A 113 -4.14 7.34 -1.15
CA TYR A 113 -2.77 7.71 -1.45
C TYR A 113 -2.76 8.59 -2.69
N LEU A 114 -2.09 9.73 -2.59
CA LEU A 114 -1.91 10.68 -3.68
C LEU A 114 -0.41 10.90 -3.88
N ARG A 115 0.07 10.67 -5.10
CA ARG A 115 1.39 11.09 -5.55
C ARG A 115 1.23 12.16 -6.61
N ASP A 116 1.97 13.24 -6.45
CA ASP A 116 2.04 14.34 -7.40
C ASP A 116 3.51 14.60 -7.76
N ASP A 117 3.87 14.36 -9.02
CA ASP A 117 5.21 14.63 -9.55
C ASP A 117 5.28 15.93 -10.38
N GLY A 118 4.20 16.71 -10.38
CA GLY A 118 4.04 17.95 -11.15
C GLY A 118 3.58 17.74 -12.59
N LYS A 119 3.82 16.57 -13.18
CA LYS A 119 3.33 16.22 -14.52
C LYS A 119 2.11 15.31 -14.42
N ASP A 120 2.24 14.22 -13.69
CA ASP A 120 1.24 13.20 -13.52
C ASP A 120 0.84 13.11 -12.04
N ARG A 121 -0.46 12.96 -11.80
CA ARG A 121 -1.01 12.76 -10.46
C ARG A 121 -1.62 11.37 -10.37
N ILE A 122 -1.12 10.58 -9.44
CA ILE A 122 -1.51 9.19 -9.26
C ILE A 122 -2.31 9.09 -7.97
N LEU A 123 -3.55 8.63 -8.08
CA LEU A 123 -4.47 8.44 -6.97
C LEU A 123 -4.73 6.95 -6.81
N ARG A 124 -4.38 6.40 -5.64
CA ARG A 124 -4.71 5.04 -5.24
C ARG A 124 -5.71 5.10 -4.08
N VAL A 125 -6.84 4.42 -4.24
CA VAL A 125 -7.89 4.33 -3.23
C VAL A 125 -8.05 2.86 -2.88
N THR A 126 -7.81 2.51 -1.63
CA THR A 126 -7.96 1.15 -1.13
C THR A 126 -9.12 1.11 -0.14
N ASP A 127 -10.15 0.38 -0.52
CA ASP A 127 -11.33 0.10 0.30
C ASP A 127 -11.15 -1.22 1.03
N PHE A 128 -11.51 -1.23 2.30
CA PHE A 128 -11.50 -2.41 3.15
C PHE A 128 -12.93 -2.75 3.53
N TYR A 129 -13.35 -3.97 3.22
CA TYR A 129 -14.66 -4.52 3.51
C TYR A 129 -14.54 -5.59 4.59
N LEU A 130 -15.22 -5.41 5.71
CA LEU A 130 -15.28 -6.41 6.76
C LEU A 130 -16.24 -7.53 6.37
N GLN A 131 -15.72 -8.75 6.26
CA GLN A 131 -16.48 -9.95 5.92
C GLN A 131 -17.10 -10.58 7.17
N ARG A 132 -18.06 -11.50 6.96
CA ARG A 132 -18.78 -12.18 8.05
C ARG A 132 -17.87 -13.04 8.93
N ASP A 133 -16.73 -13.49 8.41
CA ASP A 133 -15.72 -14.26 9.15
C ASP A 133 -14.74 -13.38 9.92
N GLY A 134 -14.97 -12.06 9.96
CA GLY A 134 -14.12 -11.08 10.60
C GLY A 134 -12.87 -10.70 9.79
N ARG A 135 -12.69 -11.25 8.58
CA ARG A 135 -11.56 -10.90 7.71
C ARG A 135 -11.88 -9.67 6.88
N PHE A 136 -10.83 -9.00 6.41
CA PHE A 136 -10.98 -7.93 5.43
C PHE A 136 -10.77 -8.45 4.02
N ARG A 137 -11.70 -8.13 3.14
CA ARG A 137 -11.45 -8.10 1.69
C ARG A 137 -11.08 -6.68 1.31
N THR A 138 -10.12 -6.51 0.41
CA THR A 138 -9.76 -5.18 -0.06
C THR A 138 -10.12 -5.00 -1.52
N GLU A 139 -10.33 -3.77 -1.95
CA GLU A 139 -10.44 -3.41 -3.36
C GLU A 139 -9.66 -2.13 -3.59
N THR A 140 -8.75 -2.15 -4.55
CA THR A 140 -7.87 -1.03 -4.85
C THR A 140 -8.18 -0.49 -6.24
N ILE A 141 -8.57 0.78 -6.28
CA ILE A 141 -8.77 1.56 -7.51
C ILE A 141 -7.54 2.44 -7.68
N GLU A 142 -6.99 2.45 -8.89
CA GLU A 142 -5.83 3.28 -9.25
C GLU A 142 -6.16 4.13 -10.45
N LEU A 143 -5.92 5.42 -10.29
CA LEU A 143 -6.26 6.43 -11.26
C LEU A 143 -5.05 7.32 -11.52
N VAL A 144 -4.97 7.85 -12.73
CA VAL A 144 -3.96 8.82 -13.15
C VAL A 144 -4.63 10.03 -13.78
N LYS A 145 -4.10 11.21 -13.49
CA LYS A 145 -4.43 12.45 -14.16
C LYS A 145 -3.15 13.01 -14.76
N VAL A 146 -3.05 12.96 -16.08
CA VAL A 146 -1.89 13.50 -16.81
C VAL A 146 -2.03 15.02 -16.93
N GLN A 147 -0.90 15.73 -17.02
CA GLN A 147 -0.90 17.17 -17.23
C GLN A 147 -1.75 17.55 -18.45
N GLY A 148 -2.72 18.44 -18.23
CA GLY A 148 -3.65 18.89 -19.28
C GLY A 148 -4.98 18.14 -19.29
N ASP A 149 -5.06 16.97 -18.67
CA ASP A 149 -6.32 16.24 -18.55
C ASP A 149 -7.27 16.93 -17.56
N ALA A 150 -8.55 16.99 -17.92
CA ALA A 150 -9.58 17.54 -17.04
C ALA A 150 -9.94 16.58 -15.89
N TYR A 151 -9.87 15.27 -16.15
CA TYR A 151 -10.38 14.20 -15.27
C TYR A 151 -9.32 13.12 -15.02
N TYR A 152 -9.51 12.35 -13.96
CA TYR A 152 -8.74 11.14 -13.72
C TYR A 152 -9.23 10.01 -14.63
N GLY A 153 -8.30 9.26 -15.22
CA GLY A 153 -8.55 8.01 -15.92
C GLY A 153 -7.99 6.80 -15.17
N PRO A 154 -8.36 5.57 -15.53
CA PRO A 154 -7.75 4.36 -14.97
C PRO A 154 -6.24 4.32 -15.18
N LEU A 155 -5.48 3.94 -14.15
CA LEU A 155 -4.05 3.70 -14.27
C LEU A 155 -3.81 2.36 -14.98
N MET A 156 -3.14 2.42 -16.14
CA MET A 156 -2.73 1.26 -16.92
C MET A 156 -1.22 1.05 -16.75
N ARG A 157 -0.80 -0.17 -16.41
CA ARG A 157 0.62 -0.53 -16.32
C ARG A 157 1.05 -1.38 -17.49
N CYS A 158 2.31 -1.22 -17.89
CA CYS A 158 2.95 -2.08 -18.88
C CYS A 158 3.61 -3.29 -18.18
N PRO A 159 3.30 -4.52 -18.58
CA PRO A 159 4.06 -5.69 -18.11
C PRO A 159 5.48 -5.65 -18.68
N VAL A 160 6.45 -6.10 -17.87
CA VAL A 160 7.85 -6.30 -18.27
C VAL A 160 8.21 -7.76 -18.02
N ASP A 161 8.64 -8.47 -19.06
CA ASP A 161 9.02 -9.87 -18.94
C ASP A 161 10.38 -10.01 -18.24
N LEU A 162 10.46 -10.97 -17.31
CA LEU A 162 11.64 -11.27 -16.53
C LEU A 162 12.25 -12.60 -16.97
N HIS A 163 13.41 -12.52 -17.63
CA HIS A 163 14.23 -13.68 -17.98
C HIS A 163 15.33 -13.89 -16.94
N LEU A 164 15.16 -14.88 -16.06
CA LEU A 164 16.02 -15.11 -14.90
C LEU A 164 17.46 -15.53 -15.24
N LEU A 165 17.69 -16.06 -16.45
CA LEU A 165 19.02 -16.44 -16.94
C LEU A 165 19.65 -15.37 -17.85
N SER A 166 18.92 -14.31 -18.19
CA SER A 166 19.45 -13.24 -19.03
C SER A 166 20.56 -12.49 -18.31
N ARG A 167 21.64 -12.18 -19.04
CA ARG A 167 22.67 -11.25 -18.58
C ARG A 167 22.24 -9.79 -18.76
N ASP A 168 21.36 -9.55 -19.73
CA ASP A 168 20.81 -8.24 -20.05
C ASP A 168 19.44 -8.14 -19.38
N MET A 169 19.41 -7.56 -18.19
CA MET A 169 18.20 -7.38 -17.40
C MET A 169 17.54 -6.07 -17.83
N PRO A 170 16.21 -6.02 -18.07
CA PRO A 170 15.53 -4.78 -18.37
C PRO A 170 15.80 -3.71 -17.30
N ASP A 171 15.97 -2.46 -17.73
CA ASP A 171 16.29 -1.33 -16.86
C ASP A 171 15.19 -1.10 -15.81
N GLU A 172 13.97 -1.56 -16.05
CA GLU A 172 12.82 -1.48 -15.17
C GLU A 172 12.92 -2.39 -13.95
N ILE A 173 13.72 -3.46 -14.04
CA ILE A 173 13.81 -4.49 -13.01
C ILE A 173 15.01 -4.21 -12.09
N GLU A 174 14.72 -4.09 -10.80
CA GLU A 174 15.70 -4.06 -9.72
C GLU A 174 16.03 -5.47 -9.28
N ARG A 175 17.34 -5.79 -9.21
CA ARG A 175 17.85 -7.04 -8.65
C ARG A 175 18.55 -6.77 -7.32
N ILE A 176 18.03 -7.34 -6.24
CA ILE A 176 18.56 -7.20 -4.88
C ILE A 176 19.05 -8.56 -4.40
N THR A 177 20.35 -8.70 -4.16
CA THR A 177 20.93 -9.95 -3.65
C THR A 177 21.30 -9.79 -2.18
N ASP A 178 20.78 -10.68 -1.33
CA ASP A 178 21.19 -10.84 0.06
C ASP A 178 22.29 -11.93 0.12
N PRO A 179 23.57 -11.55 0.26
CA PRO A 179 24.67 -12.51 0.29
C PRO A 179 24.65 -13.42 1.52
N SER A 180 24.00 -13.00 2.61
CA SER A 180 23.95 -13.79 3.85
C SER A 180 23.00 -14.99 3.74
N ARG A 181 21.94 -14.83 2.93
CA ARG A 181 20.91 -15.86 2.71
C ARG A 181 21.05 -16.57 1.37
N GLY A 182 21.90 -16.06 0.47
CA GLY A 182 21.99 -16.55 -0.91
C GLY A 182 20.69 -16.31 -1.70
N GLU A 183 19.89 -15.34 -1.26
CA GLU A 183 18.59 -15.00 -1.82
C GLU A 183 18.74 -13.82 -2.78
N THR A 184 18.11 -13.87 -3.95
CA THR A 184 18.03 -12.75 -4.90
C THR A 184 16.58 -12.44 -5.20
N ARG A 185 16.18 -11.19 -4.99
CA ARG A 185 14.84 -10.68 -5.31
C ARG A 185 14.87 -9.82 -6.57
N TYR A 186 13.84 -9.98 -7.38
CA TYR A 186 13.57 -9.20 -8.57
C TYR A 186 12.22 -8.50 -8.41
N ARG A 187 12.20 -7.20 -8.62
CA ARG A 187 11.00 -6.36 -8.54
C ARG A 187 11.11 -5.19 -9.50
N ILE A 188 10.00 -4.54 -9.85
CA ILE A 188 10.06 -3.26 -10.58
C ILE A 188 10.69 -2.20 -9.68
N ARG A 189 11.56 -1.37 -10.26
CA ARG A 189 12.16 -0.23 -9.56
C ARG A 189 11.10 0.68 -8.96
N LYS A 190 11.39 1.22 -7.78
CA LYS A 190 10.45 2.05 -7.01
C LYS A 190 9.89 3.24 -7.80
N ASN A 191 10.69 3.90 -8.64
CA ASN A 191 10.23 5.03 -9.45
C ASN A 191 9.30 4.62 -10.62
N MET A 192 9.26 3.34 -10.99
CA MET A 192 8.49 2.79 -12.10
C MET A 192 7.30 1.91 -11.66
N MET A 193 7.12 1.67 -10.35
CA MET A 193 6.08 0.76 -9.82
C MET A 193 4.63 1.16 -10.16
N TYR A 194 4.40 2.42 -10.55
CA TYR A 194 3.08 2.88 -10.96
C TYR A 194 2.84 2.78 -12.46
N THR A 195 3.88 2.63 -13.27
CA THR A 195 3.77 2.50 -14.73
C THR A 195 4.01 1.08 -15.20
N MET A 196 4.66 0.23 -14.39
CA MET A 196 5.10 -1.10 -14.78
C MET A 196 4.91 -2.13 -13.67
N TYR A 197 4.84 -3.40 -14.05
CA TYR A 197 4.89 -4.57 -13.16
C TYR A 197 5.61 -5.72 -13.88
N ILE A 198 6.08 -6.74 -13.15
CA ILE A 198 6.66 -7.93 -13.79
C ILE A 198 5.53 -8.75 -14.44
N GLY A 199 5.63 -8.93 -15.75
CA GLY A 199 4.76 -9.76 -16.57
C GLY A 199 5.16 -11.23 -16.49
N THR A 200 5.62 -11.81 -17.59
CA THR A 200 6.01 -13.21 -17.67
C THR A 200 7.32 -13.46 -16.92
N VAL A 201 7.43 -14.58 -16.20
CA VAL A 201 8.66 -15.01 -15.51
C VAL A 201 9.19 -16.26 -16.18
N ILE A 202 10.41 -16.18 -16.72
CA ILE A 202 10.99 -17.20 -17.59
C ILE A 202 12.35 -17.65 -17.04
N TYR A 203 12.59 -18.96 -17.02
CA TYR A 203 13.86 -19.56 -16.67
C TYR A 203 14.37 -20.47 -17.81
N GLY A 204 15.36 -20.00 -18.56
CA GLY A 204 15.80 -20.71 -19.76
C GLY A 204 14.67 -20.72 -20.79
N GLU A 205 14.16 -21.91 -21.09
CA GLU A 205 13.02 -22.13 -21.99
C GLU A 205 11.70 -22.32 -21.25
N ASP A 206 11.74 -22.49 -19.92
CA ASP A 206 10.56 -22.76 -19.11
C ASP A 206 9.88 -21.45 -18.68
N VAL A 207 8.58 -21.37 -18.94
CA VAL A 207 7.71 -20.31 -18.40
C VAL A 207 7.27 -20.73 -17.00
N LEU A 208 7.75 -20.02 -15.98
CA LEU A 208 7.41 -20.29 -14.58
C LEU A 208 6.06 -19.66 -14.20
N ASP A 209 5.79 -18.47 -14.70
CA ASP A 209 4.53 -17.76 -14.48
C ASP A 209 4.22 -16.85 -15.69
N ASP A 210 3.00 -16.94 -16.23
CA ASP A 210 2.51 -16.16 -17.37
C ASP A 210 1.33 -15.25 -16.99
N ALA A 211 1.09 -15.04 -15.69
CA ALA A 211 -0.03 -14.25 -15.23
C ALA A 211 0.19 -12.76 -15.57
N VAL A 212 -0.55 -12.27 -16.55
CA VAL A 212 -0.55 -10.87 -16.99
C VAL A 212 -1.99 -10.35 -16.90
N GLY A 213 -2.21 -9.23 -16.19
CA GLY A 213 -3.55 -8.68 -16.02
C GLY A 213 -3.55 -7.29 -15.40
N ASN A 214 -4.58 -6.52 -15.74
CA ASN A 214 -4.80 -5.16 -15.20
C ASN A 214 -5.16 -5.17 -13.70
N ASP A 215 -5.48 -6.35 -13.15
CA ASP A 215 -5.73 -6.58 -11.73
C ASP A 215 -4.44 -6.76 -10.92
N ILE A 216 -3.27 -6.90 -11.56
CA ILE A 216 -1.98 -7.04 -10.87
C ILE A 216 -1.48 -5.67 -10.40
N LEU A 217 -1.22 -5.55 -9.10
CA LEU A 217 -0.60 -4.38 -8.48
C LEU A 217 0.92 -4.48 -8.53
N SER A 218 1.45 -5.64 -8.16
CA SER A 218 2.86 -5.93 -8.15
C SER A 218 3.11 -7.43 -8.26
N LYS A 219 4.30 -7.76 -8.76
CA LYS A 219 4.84 -9.12 -8.79
C LYS A 219 6.29 -9.06 -8.36
N GLU A 220 6.67 -9.94 -7.45
CA GLU A 220 8.04 -10.09 -6.94
C GLU A 220 8.50 -11.52 -7.21
N VAL A 221 9.74 -11.67 -7.66
CA VAL A 221 10.34 -12.98 -7.89
C VAL A 221 11.53 -13.15 -6.96
N THR A 222 11.50 -14.20 -6.15
CA THR A 222 12.60 -14.55 -5.24
C THR A 222 13.27 -15.81 -5.75
N VAL A 223 14.60 -15.78 -5.86
CA VAL A 223 15.43 -16.93 -6.24
C VAL A 223 16.37 -17.26 -5.10
N ASP A 224 16.35 -18.49 -4.62
CA ASP A 224 17.29 -18.99 -3.62
C ASP A 224 17.76 -20.42 -3.96
N PHE A 225 18.57 -21.01 -3.07
CA PHE A 225 19.06 -22.38 -3.22
C PHE A 225 18.69 -23.21 -1.99
N VAL A 226 18.05 -24.36 -2.23
CA VAL A 226 17.67 -25.33 -1.19
C VAL A 226 18.21 -26.70 -1.58
N ASN A 227 19.05 -27.28 -0.71
CA ASN A 227 19.69 -28.58 -0.96
C ASN A 227 20.46 -28.67 -2.30
N GLY A 228 21.08 -27.56 -2.71
CA GLY A 228 21.83 -27.46 -3.98
C GLY A 228 20.96 -27.28 -5.22
N LEU A 229 19.62 -27.28 -5.08
CA LEU A 229 18.69 -26.98 -6.17
C LEU A 229 18.29 -25.51 -6.13
N LYS A 230 18.11 -24.90 -7.31
CA LYS A 230 17.60 -23.53 -7.38
C LYS A 230 16.08 -23.57 -7.14
N ARG A 231 15.59 -22.73 -6.25
CA ARG A 231 14.17 -22.54 -6.02
C ARG A 231 13.78 -21.12 -6.42
N VAL A 232 12.68 -21.01 -7.16
CA VAL A 232 12.11 -19.75 -7.64
C VAL A 232 10.71 -19.63 -7.05
N ARG A 233 10.46 -18.57 -6.30
CA ARG A 233 9.13 -18.20 -5.81
C ARG A 233 8.63 -16.96 -6.55
N VAL A 234 7.41 -17.01 -7.06
CA VAL A 234 6.73 -15.89 -7.71
C VAL A 234 5.55 -15.47 -6.83
N ASP A 235 5.62 -14.24 -6.33
CA ASP A 235 4.65 -13.65 -5.42
C ASP A 235 3.87 -12.56 -6.18
N VAL A 236 2.56 -12.73 -6.34
CA VAL A 236 1.67 -11.81 -7.10
C VAL A 236 0.65 -11.18 -6.15
N TYR A 237 0.58 -9.85 -6.17
CA TYR A 237 -0.37 -9.05 -5.40
C TYR A 237 -1.39 -8.41 -6.34
N LYS A 238 -2.68 -8.57 -6.04
CA LYS A 238 -3.78 -8.10 -6.89
C LYS A 238 -4.57 -6.96 -6.26
N LYS A 239 -5.32 -6.25 -7.10
CA LYS A 239 -6.17 -5.11 -6.74
C LYS A 239 -7.27 -5.47 -5.75
N ASP A 240 -7.74 -6.71 -5.75
CA ASP A 240 -8.74 -7.21 -4.79
C ASP A 240 -8.12 -7.67 -3.45
N GLY A 241 -6.84 -7.37 -3.23
CA GLY A 241 -6.09 -7.77 -2.05
C GLY A 241 -5.68 -9.23 -2.02
N SER A 242 -6.05 -10.01 -3.04
CA SER A 242 -5.62 -11.40 -3.09
C SER A 242 -4.11 -11.48 -3.37
N PHE A 243 -3.52 -12.52 -2.81
CA PHE A 243 -2.12 -12.86 -2.91
C PHE A 243 -1.99 -14.29 -3.39
N THR A 244 -1.21 -14.51 -4.43
CA THR A 244 -0.86 -15.85 -4.92
C THR A 244 0.64 -16.00 -4.92
N SER A 245 1.10 -17.14 -4.40
CA SER A 245 2.52 -17.52 -4.38
C SER A 245 2.66 -18.87 -5.08
N SER A 246 3.53 -18.94 -6.09
CA SER A 246 3.92 -20.18 -6.74
C SER A 246 5.40 -20.46 -6.48
N GLU A 247 5.78 -21.74 -6.41
CA GLU A 247 7.14 -22.17 -6.14
C GLU A 247 7.57 -23.23 -7.16
N HIS A 248 8.77 -23.06 -7.71
CA HIS A 248 9.36 -23.91 -8.73
C HIS A 248 10.76 -24.35 -8.29
N THR A 249 11.04 -25.64 -8.31
CA THR A 249 12.39 -26.18 -8.04
C THR A 249 13.03 -26.60 -9.36
N LEU A 250 14.21 -26.07 -9.64
CA LEU A 250 14.93 -26.20 -10.91
C LEU A 250 16.28 -26.91 -10.67
N ARG A 251 16.64 -27.78 -11.61
CA ARG A 251 17.90 -28.55 -11.59
C ARG A 251 19.01 -27.84 -12.35
#